data_AF-F7XC43-F1
#
_entry.id   AF-F7XC43-F1
#
_cell.length_a   1.000
_cell.length_b   1.000
_cell.length_c   1.000
_cell.angle_alpha   90.00
_cell.angle_beta   90.00
_cell.angle_gamma   90.00
#
_symmetry.space_group_name_H-M   'P 1'
#
loop_
_entity.id
_entity.type
_entity.pdbx_description
1 polymer ?
#
loop_
_entity_poly.entity_id
_entity_poly.type
_entity_poly.pdbx_seq_one_letter_code
_entity_poly.pdbx_strand_id
1 'polypeptide(L)'
;MGQKEEGGAETAISLCELMERHIAAQLATADAVRAWDEPRAASKVTNVAYANRLLDVARDEEACRLAIINYRPRGDRDSRLKLAYMAAYLIATRGTLQPSQMNAVLEDTRDRPSTSVS
;
A
#
# COMPACT_ATOMS: atom_id res chain seq x y z
N MET A 1 46.11 7.30 4.83
CA MET A 1 45.29 6.09 5.06
C MET A 1 44.25 6.48 6.11
N GLY A 2 43.07 6.89 5.68
CA GLY A 2 42.01 7.41 6.53
C GLY A 2 40.69 6.85 6.01
N GLN A 3 39.98 6.17 6.89
CA GLN A 3 38.95 5.19 6.62
C GLN A 3 37.76 5.78 5.85
N LYS A 4 37.32 5.08 4.79
CA LYS A 4 35.99 5.27 4.21
C LYS A 4 34.98 4.74 5.22
N GLU A 5 34.20 5.63 5.80
CA GLU A 5 32.93 5.26 6.40
C GLU A 5 31.98 4.87 5.26
N GLU A 6 31.94 3.58 4.93
CA GLU A 6 30.80 3.02 4.21
C GLU A 6 29.59 3.09 5.14
N GLY A 7 28.91 4.23 5.10
CA GLY A 7 27.56 4.37 5.60
C GLY A 7 26.66 3.44 4.79
N GLY A 8 26.51 2.21 5.26
CA GLY A 8 25.46 1.30 4.82
C GLY A 8 24.11 1.93 5.12
N ALA A 9 23.65 2.79 4.22
CA ALA A 9 22.27 3.23 4.18
C ALA A 9 21.44 2.00 3.81
N GLU A 10 20.87 1.33 4.81
CA GLU A 10 19.64 0.59 4.59
C GLU A 10 18.73 1.54 3.81
N THR A 11 18.52 1.27 2.53
CA THR A 11 17.67 2.09 1.67
C THR A 11 16.24 1.89 2.14
N ALA A 12 15.88 2.62 3.19
CA ALA A 12 14.55 2.64 3.73
C ALA A 12 13.61 3.07 2.60
N ILE A 13 12.81 2.11 2.16
CA ILE A 13 11.93 2.20 0.99
C ILE A 13 11.09 3.46 1.11
N SER A 14 11.07 4.27 0.05
CA SER A 14 10.35 5.54 0.04
C SER A 14 8.82 5.31 -0.03
N LEU A 15 8.04 6.27 0.45
CA LEU A 15 6.57 6.21 0.33
C LEU A 15 6.11 6.08 -1.13
N CYS A 16 6.74 6.82 -2.06
CA CYS A 16 6.42 6.74 -3.49
C CYS A 16 6.61 5.32 -4.03
N GLU A 17 7.70 4.66 -3.65
CA GLU A 17 7.98 3.29 -4.08
C GLU A 17 6.95 2.30 -3.52
N LEU A 18 6.51 2.47 -2.26
CA LEU A 18 5.43 1.66 -1.70
C LEU A 18 4.11 1.87 -2.47
N MET A 19 3.80 3.11 -2.83
CA MET A 19 2.61 3.45 -3.64
C MET A 19 2.67 2.83 -5.03
N GLU A 20 3.81 2.88 -5.71
CA GLU A 20 4.02 2.26 -7.02
C GLU A 20 3.85 0.74 -6.96
N ARG A 21 4.43 0.09 -5.94
CA ARG A 21 4.24 -1.36 -5.73
C ARG A 21 2.78 -1.72 -5.48
N HIS A 22 2.07 -0.92 -4.68
CA HIS A 22 0.65 -1.15 -4.42
C HIS A 22 -0.19 -0.98 -5.70
N ILE A 23 0.09 0.02 -6.53
CA ILE A 23 -0.57 0.18 -7.85
C ILE A 23 -0.29 -1.04 -8.74
N ALA A 24 0.96 -1.51 -8.78
CA ALA A 24 1.33 -2.70 -9.54
C ALA A 24 0.57 -3.95 -9.05
N ALA A 25 0.42 -4.12 -7.73
CA ALA A 25 -0.35 -5.22 -7.14
C ALA A 25 -1.86 -5.13 -7.50
N GLN A 26 -2.44 -3.93 -7.53
CA GLN A 26 -3.81 -3.72 -7.99
C GLN A 26 -3.99 -4.09 -9.47
N LEU A 27 -3.05 -3.69 -10.33
CA LEU A 27 -3.06 -4.06 -11.75
C LEU A 27 -2.90 -5.58 -11.92
N ALA A 28 -1.98 -6.21 -11.17
CA ALA A 28 -1.80 -7.65 -11.19
C ALA A 28 -3.06 -8.41 -10.76
N THR A 29 -3.80 -7.88 -9.77
CA THR A 29 -5.08 -8.44 -9.34
C THR A 29 -6.13 -8.34 -10.46
N ALA A 30 -6.26 -7.17 -11.11
CA ALA A 30 -7.19 -6.99 -12.22
C ALA A 30 -6.84 -7.89 -13.42
N ASP A 31 -5.55 -8.01 -13.74
CA ASP A 31 -5.06 -8.88 -14.81
C ASP A 31 -5.28 -10.36 -14.48
N ALA A 32 -5.07 -10.78 -13.23
CA ALA A 32 -5.39 -12.13 -12.81
C ALA A 32 -6.88 -12.43 -12.99
N VAL A 33 -7.78 -11.57 -12.49
CA VAL A 33 -9.22 -11.75 -12.67
C VAL A 33 -9.57 -11.92 -14.15
N ARG A 34 -9.08 -11.02 -15.01
CA ARG A 34 -9.33 -11.06 -16.46
C ARG A 34 -8.78 -12.33 -17.13
N ALA A 35 -7.54 -12.72 -16.81
CA ALA A 35 -6.89 -13.88 -17.41
C ALA A 35 -7.57 -15.20 -17.03
N TRP A 36 -8.18 -15.26 -15.85
CA TRP A 36 -8.79 -16.48 -15.33
C TRP A 36 -10.31 -16.57 -15.54
N ASP A 37 -10.98 -15.45 -15.84
CA ASP A 37 -12.41 -15.44 -16.14
C ASP A 37 -12.76 -16.21 -17.41
N GLU A 38 -11.94 -16.14 -18.46
CA GLU A 38 -12.16 -16.86 -19.71
C GLU A 38 -12.00 -18.40 -19.54
N PRO A 39 -10.91 -18.92 -18.92
CA PRO A 39 -10.82 -20.34 -18.56
C PRO A 39 -11.92 -20.82 -17.62
N ARG A 40 -12.35 -19.98 -16.67
CA ARG A 40 -13.47 -20.29 -15.74
C ARG A 40 -14.79 -20.41 -16.51
N ALA A 41 -15.10 -19.46 -17.39
CA ALA A 41 -16.29 -19.50 -18.24
C ALA A 41 -16.31 -20.74 -19.15
N ALA A 42 -15.14 -21.16 -19.62
CA ALA A 42 -14.97 -22.37 -20.42
C ALA A 42 -14.89 -23.67 -19.59
N SER A 43 -15.05 -23.63 -18.26
CA SER A 43 -14.90 -24.76 -17.33
C SER A 43 -13.56 -25.50 -17.42
N LYS A 44 -12.50 -24.83 -17.88
CA LYS A 44 -11.14 -25.40 -18.06
C LYS A 44 -10.32 -25.42 -16.77
N VAL A 45 -10.78 -24.73 -15.72
CA VAL A 45 -10.10 -24.60 -14.43
C VAL A 45 -11.10 -24.90 -13.31
N THR A 46 -10.66 -25.58 -12.26
CA THR A 46 -11.52 -25.86 -11.10
C THR A 46 -11.75 -24.58 -10.30
N ASN A 47 -12.94 -24.42 -9.70
CA ASN A 47 -13.26 -23.27 -8.85
C ASN A 47 -12.24 -23.10 -7.70
N VAL A 48 -11.67 -24.20 -7.20
CA VAL A 48 -10.63 -24.18 -6.15
C VAL A 48 -9.32 -23.59 -6.67
N ALA A 49 -8.88 -23.98 -7.86
CA ALA A 49 -7.66 -23.43 -8.46
C ALA A 49 -7.82 -21.94 -8.79
N TYR A 50 -9.00 -21.53 -9.27
CA TYR A 50 -9.36 -20.12 -9.48
C TYR A 50 -9.31 -19.33 -8.17
N ALA A 51 -9.97 -19.83 -7.11
CA ALA A 51 -10.02 -19.16 -5.81
C ALA A 51 -8.63 -19.01 -5.16
N ASN A 52 -7.79 -20.05 -5.21
CA ASN A 52 -6.44 -19.99 -4.63
C ASN A 52 -5.57 -18.93 -5.33
N ARG A 53 -5.69 -18.79 -6.66
CA ARG A 53 -4.93 -17.78 -7.41
C ARG A 53 -5.40 -16.36 -7.11
N LEU A 54 -6.72 -16.15 -7.02
CA LEU A 54 -7.26 -14.85 -6.59
C LEU A 54 -6.85 -14.49 -5.16
N LEU A 55 -6.77 -15.50 -4.28
CA LEU A 55 -6.32 -15.30 -2.91
C LEU A 55 -4.85 -14.86 -2.84
N ASP A 56 -3.98 -15.42 -3.67
CA ASP A 56 -2.56 -15.06 -3.69
C ASP A 56 -2.35 -13.59 -4.12
N VAL A 57 -3.00 -13.15 -5.19
CA VAL A 57 -2.89 -11.75 -5.65
C VAL A 57 -3.55 -10.77 -4.66
N ALA A 58 -4.64 -11.17 -4.01
CA ALA A 58 -5.28 -10.35 -2.98
C ALA A 58 -4.40 -10.19 -1.73
N ARG A 59 -3.63 -11.24 -1.37
CA ARG A 59 -2.68 -11.16 -0.25
C ARG A 59 -1.52 -10.22 -0.55
N ASP A 60 -1.05 -10.19 -1.78
CA ASP A 60 0.04 -9.30 -2.20
C ASP A 60 -0.40 -7.82 -2.22
N GLU A 61 -1.61 -7.54 -2.73
CA GLU A 61 -2.22 -6.19 -2.66
C GLU A 61 -2.38 -5.75 -1.20
N GLU A 62 -2.92 -6.62 -0.35
CA GLU A 62 -3.11 -6.33 1.07
C GLU A 62 -1.77 -6.06 1.77
N ALA A 63 -0.73 -6.83 1.48
CA ALA A 63 0.60 -6.61 2.05
C ALA A 63 1.18 -5.25 1.64
N CYS A 64 1.03 -4.87 0.37
CA CYS A 64 1.46 -3.56 -0.12
C CYS A 64 0.66 -2.42 0.54
N ARG A 65 -0.65 -2.59 0.70
CA ARG A 65 -1.52 -1.63 1.38
C ARG A 65 -1.13 -1.43 2.84
N LEU A 66 -0.87 -2.51 3.57
CA LEU A 66 -0.40 -2.46 4.96
C LEU A 66 0.96 -1.78 5.08
N ALA A 67 1.86 -1.97 4.11
CA ALA A 67 3.15 -1.27 4.10
C ALA A 67 2.96 0.25 4.01
N ILE A 68 2.02 0.73 3.18
CA ILE A 68 1.69 2.17 3.10
C ILE A 68 1.06 2.67 4.40
N ILE A 69 0.12 1.91 4.97
CA ILE A 69 -0.57 2.28 6.22
C ILE A 69 0.42 2.40 7.38
N ASN A 70 1.37 1.48 7.47
CA ASN A 70 2.37 1.45 8.54
C ASN A 70 3.61 2.29 8.25
N TYR A 71 3.74 2.87 7.04
CA TYR A 71 4.83 3.78 6.72
C TYR A 71 4.79 4.99 7.66
N ARG A 72 5.95 5.35 8.22
CA ARG A 72 6.13 6.54 9.06
C ARG A 72 6.68 7.69 8.21
N PRO A 73 5.84 8.67 7.83
CA PRO A 73 6.27 9.91 7.22
C PRO A 73 7.48 10.56 7.86
N ARG A 74 8.36 11.13 7.03
CA ARG A 74 9.54 11.90 7.49
C ARG A 74 9.29 13.40 7.57
N GLY A 75 8.06 13.84 7.34
CA GLY A 75 7.65 15.24 7.43
C GLY A 75 6.32 15.51 6.71
N ASP A 76 5.84 16.75 6.80
CA ASP A 76 4.52 17.18 6.34
C ASP A 76 4.19 16.79 4.90
N ARG A 77 5.18 16.83 4.00
CA ARG A 77 5.00 16.44 2.59
C ARG A 77 4.63 14.97 2.47
N ASP A 78 5.34 14.08 3.17
CA ASP A 78 5.09 12.64 3.17
C ASP A 78 3.76 12.34 3.86
N SER A 79 3.44 13.02 4.97
CA SER A 79 2.18 12.82 5.69
C SER A 79 0.99 13.19 4.80
N ARG A 80 1.06 14.34 4.10
CA ARG A 80 0.02 14.76 3.14
C ARG A 80 -0.08 13.81 1.96
N LEU A 81 1.04 13.31 1.44
CA LEU A 81 1.06 12.37 0.33
C LEU A 81 0.41 11.04 0.72
N LYS A 82 0.76 10.49 1.90
CA LYS A 82 0.15 9.28 2.45
C LYS A 82 -1.36 9.44 2.60
N LEU A 83 -1.82 10.56 3.16
CA LEU A 83 -3.25 10.85 3.33
C LEU A 83 -3.98 10.98 1.99
N ALA A 84 -3.42 11.75 1.05
CA ALA A 84 -4.02 11.94 -0.26
C ALA A 84 -4.16 10.61 -1.01
N TYR A 85 -3.13 9.77 -0.96
CA TYR A 85 -3.16 8.45 -1.57
C TYR A 85 -4.20 7.54 -0.92
N MET A 86 -4.23 7.44 0.41
CA MET A 86 -5.21 6.61 1.13
C MET A 86 -6.64 7.09 0.88
N ALA A 87 -6.88 8.40 0.85
CA ALA A 87 -8.19 8.94 0.50
C ALA A 87 -8.61 8.55 -0.93
N ALA A 88 -7.71 8.70 -1.91
CA ALA A 88 -7.97 8.32 -3.29
C ALA A 88 -8.26 6.81 -3.42
N TYR A 89 -7.47 5.96 -2.74
CA TYR A 89 -7.68 4.53 -2.69
C TYR A 89 -9.06 4.15 -2.14
N LEU A 90 -9.46 4.73 -1.00
CA LEU A 90 -10.74 4.43 -0.37
C LEU A 90 -11.92 4.87 -1.24
N ILE A 91 -11.81 6.02 -1.91
CA ILE A 91 -12.84 6.49 -2.85
C ILE A 91 -12.94 5.54 -4.04
N ALA A 92 -11.81 5.15 -4.63
CA ALA A 92 -11.77 4.28 -5.81
C ALA A 92 -12.30 2.87 -5.52
N THR A 93 -11.95 2.30 -4.36
CA THR A 93 -12.37 0.95 -3.95
C THR A 93 -13.73 0.92 -3.25
N ARG A 94 -14.26 2.09 -2.87
CA ARG A 94 -15.38 2.23 -1.91
C ARG A 94 -15.13 1.48 -0.60
N GLY A 95 -13.86 1.32 -0.25
CA GLY A 95 -13.41 0.62 0.94
C GLY A 95 -13.46 1.49 2.19
N THR A 96 -13.24 0.85 3.33
CA THR A 96 -13.14 1.51 4.63
C THR A 96 -11.88 1.03 5.35
N LEU A 97 -11.28 1.90 6.16
CA LEU A 97 -10.20 1.49 7.06
C LEU A 97 -10.77 0.93 8.36
N GLN A 98 -10.10 -0.09 8.90
CA GLN A 98 -10.34 -0.49 10.28
C GLN A 98 -9.87 0.60 11.26
N PRO A 99 -10.40 0.65 12.50
CA PRO A 99 -10.00 1.66 13.48
C PRO A 99 -8.47 1.70 13.75
N SER A 100 -7.81 0.55 13.76
CA SER A 100 -6.35 0.45 13.92
C SER A 100 -5.58 1.06 12.74
N GLN A 101 -6.05 0.81 11.52
CA GLN A 101 -5.48 1.37 10.30
C GLN A 101 -5.74 2.87 10.20
N MET A 102 -6.93 3.31 10.61
CA MET A 102 -7.27 4.73 10.69
C MET A 102 -6.33 5.45 11.66
N ASN A 103 -6.07 4.86 12.84
CA ASN A 103 -5.08 5.42 13.76
C ASN A 103 -3.68 5.47 13.14
N ALA A 104 -3.19 4.39 12.51
CA ALA A 104 -1.88 4.41 11.86
C ALA A 104 -1.75 5.45 10.72
N VAL A 105 -2.85 5.77 10.05
CA VAL A 105 -2.91 6.84 9.03
C VAL A 105 -2.96 8.23 9.67
N LEU A 106 -3.60 8.39 10.84
CA LEU A 106 -3.84 9.67 11.49
C LEU A 106 -2.84 10.03 12.61
N GLU A 107 -2.18 9.09 13.27
CA GLU A 107 -1.29 9.34 14.41
C GLU A 107 -0.14 10.27 14.04
N ASP A 108 0.29 10.26 12.78
CA ASP A 108 1.32 11.15 12.25
C ASP A 108 0.83 12.61 12.08
N THR A 109 -0.48 12.87 12.06
CA THR A 109 -1.03 14.24 12.00
C THR A 109 -1.12 14.92 13.36
N ARG A 110 -1.00 14.15 14.45
CA ARG A 110 -1.15 14.64 15.84
C ARG A 110 0.15 15.14 16.45
N ASP A 111 1.30 14.82 15.85
CA ASP A 111 2.63 15.31 16.29
C ASP A 111 2.95 16.71 15.73
N ARG A 112 1.94 17.44 15.26
CA ARG A 112 2.04 18.85 14.91
C ARG A 112 2.19 19.65 16.22
N PRO A 113 3.32 20.34 16.49
CA PRO A 113 3.33 21.36 17.52
C PRO A 113 2.31 22.42 17.11
N SER A 114 1.30 22.62 17.94
CA SER A 114 0.39 23.76 17.85
C SER A 114 1.22 25.03 17.94
N THR A 115 1.64 25.58 16.80
CA THR A 115 2.11 26.96 16.76
C THR A 115 0.87 27.84 16.90
N SER A 116 0.48 28.03 18.16
CA SER A 116 -0.35 29.15 18.58
C SER A 116 0.42 30.41 18.20
N VAL A 117 0.02 31.03 17.09
CA VAL A 117 0.41 32.40 16.78
C VAL A 117 -0.61 33.28 17.48
N SER A 118 -0.17 33.90 18.59
CA SER A 118 -0.87 35.00 19.26
C SER A 118 -0.90 36.26 18.40
#